data_AF-A0A955XBP9-F1
#
_entry.id   AF-A0A955XBP9-F1
#
_cell.length_a   1.000
_cell.length_b   1.000
_cell.length_c   1.000
_cell.angle_alpha   90.00
_cell.angle_beta   90.00
_cell.angle_gamma   90.00
#
_symmetry.space_group_name_H-M   'P 1'
#
loop_
_entity.id
_entity.type
_entity.pdbx_description
1 polymer ?
#
loop_
_entity_poly.entity_id
_entity_poly.type
_entity_poly.pdbx_seq_one_letter_code
_entity_poly.pdbx_strand_id
1 'polypeptide(L)'
;AELAWALTRAGHATLRFSYPGLGASGGRFGPEAAREARDRALQHLAASVGHGALVGVGVGMGGALLVEAAAAGALEAVIWVRPDPDEPLPDPGALRAEVTAVVPAGEDPTWRSAVRAWAEAAPRGAYRVVPHADPAFLRGLVTLGQVVAEVLVPPGQIELD
;
A
#
# COMPACT_ATOMS: atom_id res chain seq x y z
N ALA A 1 -8.60 0.60 -9.62
CA ALA A 1 -8.13 0.64 -11.03
C ALA A 1 -7.17 1.81 -11.23
N GLU A 2 -7.55 3.00 -10.76
CA GLU A 2 -6.73 4.23 -10.84
C GLU A 2 -5.29 4.10 -10.33
N LEU A 3 -5.06 3.49 -9.16
CA LEU A 3 -3.71 3.37 -8.61
C LEU A 3 -2.74 2.69 -9.59
N ALA A 4 -3.07 1.50 -10.09
CA ALA A 4 -2.19 0.80 -11.03
C ALA A 4 -2.03 1.51 -12.37
N TRP A 5 -3.05 2.25 -12.82
CA TRP A 5 -2.93 3.08 -14.00
C TRP A 5 -1.90 4.20 -13.80
N ALA A 6 -1.95 4.88 -12.65
CA ALA A 6 -0.98 5.92 -12.30
C ALA A 6 0.46 5.36 -12.24
N LEU A 7 0.65 4.18 -11.63
CA LEU A 7 1.97 3.52 -11.55
C LEU A 7 2.51 3.11 -12.91
N THR A 8 1.65 2.54 -13.76
CA THR A 8 2.03 2.15 -15.12
C THR A 8 2.42 3.37 -15.95
N ARG A 9 1.68 4.47 -15.83
CA ARG A 9 1.99 5.76 -16.47
C ARG A 9 3.34 6.33 -16.03
N ALA A 10 3.72 6.11 -14.78
CA ALA A 10 5.01 6.50 -14.23
C ALA A 10 6.17 5.53 -14.59
N GLY A 11 5.92 4.52 -15.44
CA GLY A 11 6.96 3.60 -15.92
C GLY A 11 7.25 2.42 -14.99
N HIS A 12 6.47 2.23 -13.92
CA HIS A 12 6.66 1.10 -13.01
C HIS A 12 5.95 -0.17 -13.52
N ALA A 13 6.71 -1.27 -13.65
CA ALA A 13 6.13 -2.59 -13.85
C ALA A 13 5.19 -2.93 -12.69
N THR A 14 3.90 -3.10 -12.99
CA THR A 14 2.84 -3.18 -11.97
C THR A 14 2.08 -4.49 -12.09
N LEU A 15 1.99 -5.24 -10.98
CA LEU A 15 1.13 -6.41 -10.86
C LEU A 15 -0.08 -6.10 -9.98
N ARG A 16 -1.27 -6.46 -10.47
CA ARG A 16 -2.49 -6.54 -9.66
C ARG A 16 -2.95 -7.98 -9.62
N PHE A 17 -3.41 -8.41 -8.45
CA PHE A 17 -3.99 -9.74 -8.27
C PHE A 17 -5.26 -9.65 -7.42
N SER A 18 -6.06 -10.73 -7.44
CA SER A 18 -7.22 -10.90 -6.57
C SER A 18 -6.97 -12.05 -5.60
N TYR A 19 -7.33 -11.87 -4.33
CA TYR A 19 -7.20 -12.93 -3.32
C TYR A 19 -8.11 -14.13 -3.63
N PRO A 20 -7.79 -15.33 -3.11
CA PRO A 20 -8.63 -16.52 -3.28
C PRO A 20 -10.09 -16.26 -2.89
N GLY A 21 -11.02 -16.72 -3.71
CA GLY A 21 -12.46 -16.51 -3.51
C GLY A 21 -12.99 -15.11 -3.87
N LEU A 22 -12.16 -14.22 -4.42
CA LEU A 22 -12.59 -12.91 -4.92
C LEU A 22 -12.57 -12.86 -6.45
N GLY A 23 -13.68 -12.41 -7.04
CA GLY A 23 -13.81 -12.25 -8.50
C GLY A 23 -13.66 -13.59 -9.23
N ALA A 24 -12.68 -13.66 -10.14
CA ALA A 24 -12.37 -14.87 -10.90
C ALA A 24 -11.31 -15.78 -10.21
N SER A 25 -10.74 -15.35 -9.08
CA SER A 25 -9.78 -16.17 -8.34
C SER A 25 -10.49 -17.34 -7.66
N GLY A 26 -10.05 -18.57 -7.96
CA GLY A 26 -10.55 -19.77 -7.31
C GLY A 26 -10.23 -19.86 -5.81
N GLY A 27 -10.71 -20.90 -5.16
CA GLY A 27 -10.49 -21.16 -3.73
C GLY A 27 -11.47 -20.42 -2.81
N ARG A 28 -11.11 -20.32 -1.52
CA ARG A 28 -11.89 -19.59 -0.50
C ARG A 28 -10.99 -18.56 0.17
N PHE A 29 -11.56 -17.41 0.48
CA PHE A 29 -10.86 -16.38 1.23
C PHE A 29 -10.59 -16.87 2.67
N GLY A 30 -9.36 -16.62 3.14
CA GLY A 30 -8.93 -16.90 4.50
C GLY A 30 -7.54 -16.30 4.76
N PRO A 31 -7.15 -16.05 6.01
CA PRO A 31 -5.91 -15.33 6.33
C PRO A 31 -4.65 -15.99 5.74
N GLU A 32 -4.52 -17.31 5.87
CA GLU A 32 -3.38 -18.07 5.33
C GLU A 32 -3.37 -18.07 3.81
N ALA A 33 -4.51 -18.31 3.19
CA ALA A 33 -4.66 -18.27 1.73
C ALA A 33 -4.37 -16.88 1.16
N ALA A 34 -4.72 -15.81 1.88
CA ALA A 34 -4.45 -14.44 1.49
C ALA A 34 -2.94 -14.12 1.56
N ARG A 35 -2.25 -14.58 2.61
CA ARG A 35 -0.78 -14.47 2.73
C ARG A 35 -0.08 -15.25 1.63
N GLU A 36 -0.49 -16.49 1.39
CA GLU A 36 0.09 -17.31 0.32
C GLU A 36 -0.10 -16.65 -1.05
N ALA A 37 -1.30 -16.12 -1.33
CA ALA A 37 -1.56 -15.41 -2.58
C ALA A 37 -0.71 -14.15 -2.74
N ARG A 38 -0.54 -13.36 -1.67
CA ARG A 38 0.38 -12.21 -1.63
C ARG A 38 1.80 -12.66 -1.95
N ASP A 39 2.30 -13.67 -1.27
CA ASP A 39 3.70 -14.12 -1.42
C ASP A 39 3.97 -14.64 -2.84
N ARG A 40 3.03 -15.40 -3.41
CA ARG A 40 3.11 -15.84 -4.80
C ARG A 40 3.06 -14.68 -5.79
N ALA A 41 2.26 -13.65 -5.53
CA ALA A 41 2.21 -12.46 -6.38
C ALA A 41 3.54 -11.70 -6.36
N LEU A 42 4.14 -11.52 -5.16
CA LEU A 42 5.46 -10.88 -5.02
C LEU A 42 6.55 -11.68 -5.73
N GLN A 43 6.58 -13.01 -5.54
CA GLN A 43 7.51 -13.90 -6.23
C GLN A 43 7.36 -13.84 -7.76
N HIS A 44 6.12 -13.83 -8.25
CA HIS A 44 5.85 -13.74 -9.68
C HIS A 44 6.31 -12.41 -10.27
N LEU A 45 6.02 -11.30 -9.60
CA LEU A 45 6.48 -9.98 -10.04
C LEU A 45 8.01 -9.91 -10.05
N ALA A 46 8.68 -10.35 -8.97
CA ALA A 46 10.14 -10.39 -8.88
C ALA A 46 10.76 -11.20 -10.02
N ALA A 47 10.24 -12.40 -10.29
CA ALA A 47 10.72 -13.25 -11.38
C ALA A 47 10.50 -12.62 -12.76
N SER A 48 9.44 -11.82 -12.93
CA SER A 48 9.09 -11.20 -14.21
C SER A 48 9.92 -9.96 -14.51
N VAL A 49 10.27 -9.17 -13.50
CA VAL A 49 11.10 -7.95 -13.66
C VAL A 49 12.59 -8.25 -13.56
N GLY A 50 12.96 -9.42 -13.04
CA GLY A 50 14.33 -9.93 -12.94
C GLY A 50 15.13 -9.33 -11.79
N HIS A 51 15.22 -8.01 -11.72
CA HIS A 51 15.92 -7.27 -10.66
C HIS A 51 15.15 -5.98 -10.35
N GLY A 52 15.07 -5.61 -9.07
CA GLY A 52 14.45 -4.35 -8.64
C GLY A 52 13.84 -4.43 -7.25
N ALA A 53 13.77 -3.27 -6.60
CA ALA A 53 13.03 -3.08 -5.37
C ALA A 53 11.53 -3.34 -5.60
N LEU A 54 10.91 -4.13 -4.73
CA LEU A 54 9.46 -4.31 -4.74
C LEU A 54 8.81 -3.31 -3.80
N VAL A 55 7.75 -2.65 -4.30
CA VAL A 55 6.91 -1.75 -3.50
C VAL A 55 5.49 -2.27 -3.46
N GLY A 56 4.93 -2.37 -2.25
CA GLY A 56 3.54 -2.78 -2.04
C GLY A 56 2.62 -1.57 -1.94
N VAL A 57 1.49 -1.58 -2.66
CA VAL A 57 0.40 -0.62 -2.43
C VAL A 57 -0.87 -1.40 -2.14
N GLY A 58 -1.46 -1.18 -0.97
CA GLY A 58 -2.64 -1.92 -0.53
C GLY A 58 -3.64 -1.05 0.22
N VAL A 59 -4.92 -1.41 0.11
CA VAL A 59 -6.04 -0.72 0.77
C VAL A 59 -6.59 -1.58 1.89
N GLY A 60 -6.82 -1.02 3.09
CA GLY A 60 -7.37 -1.75 4.24
C GLY A 60 -6.55 -3.00 4.56
N MET A 61 -7.23 -4.14 4.70
CA MET A 61 -6.63 -5.46 4.92
C MET A 61 -5.53 -5.83 3.91
N GLY A 62 -5.69 -5.46 2.62
CA GLY A 62 -4.67 -5.74 1.62
C GLY A 62 -3.36 -4.98 1.89
N GLY A 63 -3.47 -3.78 2.48
CA GLY A 63 -2.32 -3.03 2.97
C GLY A 63 -1.72 -3.64 4.23
N ALA A 64 -2.53 -4.10 5.18
CA ALA A 64 -2.05 -4.79 6.38
C ALA A 64 -1.21 -6.04 6.02
N LEU A 65 -1.68 -6.85 5.06
CA LEU A 65 -0.92 -7.99 4.54
C LEU A 65 0.41 -7.57 3.88
N LEU A 66 0.48 -6.41 3.23
CA LEU A 66 1.75 -5.92 2.68
C LEU A 66 2.69 -5.37 3.76
N VAL A 67 2.14 -4.78 4.83
CA VAL A 67 2.91 -4.36 6.00
C VAL A 67 3.55 -5.57 6.70
N GLU A 68 2.85 -6.70 6.81
CA GLU A 68 3.46 -7.96 7.28
C GLU A 68 4.64 -8.40 6.38
N ALA A 69 4.49 -8.33 5.06
CA ALA A 69 5.55 -8.69 4.12
C ALA A 69 6.75 -7.72 4.20
N ALA A 70 6.48 -6.43 4.42
CA ALA A 70 7.49 -5.40 4.65
C ALA A 70 8.27 -5.65 5.96
N ALA A 71 7.61 -6.07 7.04
CA ALA A 71 8.27 -6.47 8.28
C ALA A 71 9.19 -7.70 8.08
N ALA A 72 8.78 -8.63 7.21
CA ALA A 72 9.57 -9.80 6.83
C ALA A 72 10.74 -9.46 5.87
N GLY A 73 10.84 -8.23 5.37
CA GLY A 73 11.88 -7.79 4.44
C GLY A 73 11.63 -8.20 2.98
N ALA A 74 10.39 -8.55 2.61
CA ALA A 74 10.03 -8.89 1.23
C ALA A 74 9.76 -7.65 0.35
N LEU A 75 9.65 -6.47 0.97
CA LEU A 75 9.38 -5.18 0.30
C LEU A 75 10.37 -4.13 0.78
N GLU A 76 10.73 -3.22 -0.11
CA GLU A 76 11.56 -2.04 0.18
C GLU A 76 10.71 -0.87 0.67
N ALA A 77 9.48 -0.78 0.18
CA ALA A 77 8.50 0.19 0.64
C ALA A 77 7.08 -0.39 0.63
N VAL A 78 6.22 0.17 1.47
CA VAL A 78 4.77 -0.09 1.48
C VAL A 78 3.97 1.19 1.64
N ILE A 79 2.96 1.35 0.79
CA ILE A 79 1.96 2.41 0.90
C ILE A 79 0.67 1.75 1.40
N TRP A 80 0.34 2.01 2.67
CA TRP A 80 -0.87 1.49 3.30
C TRP A 80 -1.97 2.53 3.24
N VAL A 81 -2.89 2.35 2.30
CA VAL A 81 -4.04 3.22 2.08
C VAL A 81 -5.19 2.78 2.97
N ARG A 82 -5.77 3.72 3.70
CA ARG A 82 -6.91 3.51 4.60
C ARG A 82 -6.74 2.29 5.51
N PRO A 83 -5.80 2.32 6.47
CA PRO A 83 -5.76 1.35 7.55
C PRO A 83 -7.13 1.23 8.21
N ASP A 84 -7.58 -0.01 8.44
CA ASP A 84 -8.91 -0.30 8.94
C ASP A 84 -8.95 -0.11 10.47
N PRO A 85 -9.86 0.71 11.03
CA PRO A 85 -9.97 0.92 12.47
C PRO A 85 -10.31 -0.36 13.25
N ASP A 86 -10.89 -1.36 12.60
CA ASP A 86 -11.24 -2.64 13.23
C ASP A 86 -10.05 -3.62 13.26
N GLU A 87 -8.93 -3.30 12.61
CA GLU A 87 -7.72 -4.10 12.60
C GLU A 87 -6.63 -3.47 13.50
N PRO A 88 -5.92 -4.27 14.33
CA PRO A 88 -4.85 -3.75 15.14
C PRO A 88 -3.69 -3.26 14.26
N LEU A 89 -3.16 -2.08 14.57
CA LEU A 89 -1.93 -1.60 13.94
C LEU A 89 -0.76 -2.51 14.39
N PRO A 90 0.07 -3.00 13.44
CA PRO A 90 1.22 -3.84 13.78
C PRO A 90 2.29 -3.02 14.51
N ASP A 91 3.28 -3.70 15.12
CA ASP A 91 4.40 -3.00 15.75
C ASP A 91 5.21 -2.21 14.69
N PRO A 92 5.23 -0.86 14.76
CA PRO A 92 5.97 -0.06 13.79
C PRO A 92 7.49 -0.26 13.88
N GLY A 93 8.02 -0.68 15.04
CA GLY A 93 9.44 -0.97 15.25
C GLY A 93 9.93 -2.23 14.53
N ALA A 94 9.01 -3.12 14.15
CA ALA A 94 9.34 -4.34 13.40
C ALA A 94 9.53 -4.08 11.89
N LEU A 95 9.18 -2.89 11.39
CA LEU A 95 9.24 -2.57 9.97
C LEU A 95 10.67 -2.31 9.51
N ARG A 96 11.06 -3.02 8.45
CA ARG A 96 12.36 -2.87 7.78
C ARG A 96 12.29 -2.02 6.51
N ALA A 97 11.09 -1.92 5.94
CA ALA A 97 10.79 -1.15 4.74
C ALA A 97 10.43 0.30 5.08
N GLU A 98 10.45 1.17 4.07
CA GLU A 98 9.75 2.45 4.13
C GLU A 98 8.25 2.22 4.22
N VAL A 99 7.56 3.00 5.05
CA VAL A 99 6.10 2.90 5.17
C VAL A 99 5.47 4.27 5.01
N THR A 100 4.49 4.37 4.12
CA THR A 100 3.63 5.54 4.02
C THR A 100 2.19 5.15 4.32
N ALA A 101 1.66 5.65 5.43
CA ALA A 101 0.22 5.57 5.72
C ALA A 101 -0.51 6.70 5.00
N VAL A 102 -1.56 6.36 4.24
CA VAL A 102 -2.39 7.33 3.51
C VAL A 102 -3.83 7.21 3.98
N VAL A 103 -4.41 8.29 4.48
CA VAL A 103 -5.79 8.29 5.01
C VAL A 103 -6.64 9.39 4.38
N PRO A 104 -7.97 9.20 4.28
CA PRO A 104 -8.84 10.26 3.80
C PRO A 104 -9.03 11.35 4.86
N ALA A 105 -9.19 12.60 4.42
CA ALA A 105 -9.51 13.71 5.35
C ALA A 105 -10.87 13.52 6.06
N GLY A 106 -11.80 12.79 5.45
CA GLY A 106 -13.09 12.42 6.05
C GLY A 106 -13.04 11.29 7.08
N GLU A 107 -11.87 10.72 7.37
CA GLU A 107 -11.71 9.69 8.40
C GLU A 107 -11.95 10.23 9.82
N ASP A 108 -12.35 9.34 10.74
CA ASP A 108 -12.46 9.65 12.16
C ASP A 108 -11.16 10.32 12.69
N PRO A 109 -11.23 11.49 13.33
CA PRO A 109 -10.05 12.21 13.80
C PRO A 109 -9.20 11.44 14.81
N THR A 110 -9.81 10.60 15.65
CA THR A 110 -9.12 9.81 16.66
C THR A 110 -8.33 8.70 15.99
N TRP A 111 -8.98 7.93 15.12
CA TRP A 111 -8.33 6.89 14.34
C TRP A 111 -7.21 7.45 13.49
N ARG A 112 -7.47 8.57 12.81
CA ARG A 112 -6.47 9.28 12.02
C ARG A 112 -5.23 9.66 12.83
N SER A 113 -5.42 10.12 14.06
CA SER A 113 -4.31 10.46 14.96
C SER A 113 -3.51 9.22 15.38
N ALA A 114 -4.18 8.10 15.60
CA ALA A 114 -3.53 6.81 15.91
C ALA A 114 -2.69 6.30 14.73
N VAL A 115 -3.24 6.31 13.51
CA VAL A 115 -2.51 5.93 12.29
C VAL A 115 -1.31 6.84 12.05
N ARG A 116 -1.45 8.15 12.28
CA ARG A 116 -0.34 9.10 12.20
C ARG A 116 0.77 8.76 13.18
N ALA A 117 0.43 8.59 14.46
CA ALA A 117 1.40 8.27 15.50
C ALA A 117 2.12 6.94 15.20
N TRP A 118 1.38 5.94 14.72
CA TRP A 118 1.96 4.66 14.29
C TRP A 118 2.94 4.83 13.14
N ALA A 119 2.56 5.56 12.09
CA ALA A 119 3.42 5.78 10.94
C ALA A 119 4.67 6.56 11.33
N GLU A 120 4.54 7.63 12.12
CA GLU A 120 5.68 8.44 12.59
C GLU A 120 6.61 7.68 13.56
N ALA A 121 6.13 6.61 14.21
CA ALA A 121 6.93 5.74 15.05
C ALA A 121 7.75 4.69 14.27
N ALA A 122 7.43 4.46 12.99
CA ALA A 122 8.19 3.52 12.17
C ALA A 122 9.57 4.12 11.80
N PRO A 123 10.65 3.32 11.72
CA PRO A 123 12.00 3.83 11.48
C PRO A 123 12.14 4.67 10.20
N ARG A 124 11.35 4.35 9.17
CA ARG A 124 11.28 5.06 7.88
C ARG A 124 9.82 5.33 7.52
N GLY A 125 9.13 5.96 8.46
CA GLY A 125 7.70 6.18 8.37
C GLY A 125 7.31 7.56 7.85
N ALA A 126 6.24 7.58 7.06
CA ALA A 126 5.59 8.79 6.57
C ALA A 126 4.08 8.66 6.68
N TYR A 127 3.43 9.82 6.79
CA TYR A 127 1.99 9.91 6.89
C TYR A 127 1.46 10.96 5.91
N ARG A 128 0.34 10.67 5.24
CA ARG A 128 -0.31 11.53 4.25
C ARG A 128 -1.82 11.54 4.45
N VAL A 129 -2.41 12.72 4.26
CA VAL A 129 -3.86 12.91 4.25
C VAL A 129 -4.29 13.32 2.85
N VAL A 130 -5.31 12.66 2.31
CA VAL A 130 -5.91 13.06 1.04
C VAL A 130 -7.05 14.04 1.32
N PRO A 131 -6.91 15.32 0.92
CA PRO A 131 -7.93 16.34 1.19
C PRO A 131 -9.22 16.01 0.44
N HIS A 132 -10.35 16.38 1.05
CA HIS A 132 -11.71 16.21 0.48
C HIS A 132 -12.12 14.78 0.12
N ALA A 133 -11.32 13.77 0.47
CA ALA A 133 -11.68 12.37 0.30
C ALA A 133 -12.68 11.91 1.35
N ASP A 134 -13.67 11.15 0.92
CA ASP A 134 -14.53 10.39 1.85
C ASP A 134 -13.84 9.09 2.30
N PRO A 135 -14.32 8.44 3.37
CA PRO A 135 -13.69 7.22 3.90
C PRO A 135 -13.54 6.08 2.88
N ALA A 136 -14.38 6.04 1.85
CA ALA A 136 -14.31 5.02 0.80
C ALA A 136 -13.46 5.44 -0.40
N PHE A 137 -12.91 6.66 -0.42
CA PHE A 137 -12.25 7.27 -1.56
C PHE A 137 -13.12 7.33 -2.84
N LEU A 138 -14.45 7.35 -2.69
CA LEU A 138 -15.35 7.59 -3.84
C LEU A 138 -15.15 9.02 -4.36
N ARG A 139 -14.90 9.96 -3.44
CA ARG A 139 -14.30 11.26 -3.71
C ARG A 139 -12.81 11.24 -3.36
N GLY A 140 -12.00 11.94 -4.14
CA GLY A 140 -10.56 12.08 -3.91
C GLY A 140 -9.68 10.98 -4.52
N LEU A 141 -10.23 10.07 -5.33
CA LEU A 141 -9.47 8.98 -5.95
C LEU A 141 -8.31 9.48 -6.85
N VAL A 142 -8.53 10.59 -7.58
CA VAL A 142 -7.49 11.22 -8.41
C VAL A 142 -6.35 11.74 -7.53
N THR A 143 -6.68 12.46 -6.45
CA THR A 143 -5.69 12.98 -5.51
C THR A 143 -4.97 11.86 -4.78
N LEU A 144 -5.65 10.76 -4.44
CA LEU A 144 -5.01 9.56 -3.93
C LEU A 144 -3.99 9.00 -4.93
N GLY A 145 -4.34 8.91 -6.22
CA GLY A 145 -3.42 8.49 -7.27
C GLY A 145 -2.17 9.36 -7.36
N GLN A 146 -2.33 10.69 -7.26
CA GLN A 146 -1.22 11.64 -7.23
C GLN A 146 -0.32 11.43 -6.00
N VAL A 147 -0.90 11.34 -4.80
CA VAL A 147 -0.14 11.08 -3.56
C VAL A 147 0.64 9.78 -3.65
N VAL A 148 0.03 8.71 -4.18
CA VAL A 148 0.72 7.42 -4.35
C VAL A 148 1.86 7.53 -5.36
N ALA A 149 1.66 8.22 -6.48
CA ALA A 149 2.72 8.42 -7.47
C ALA A 149 3.89 9.24 -6.91
N GLU A 150 3.61 10.34 -6.19
CA GLU A 150 4.64 11.18 -5.55
C GLU A 150 5.51 10.42 -4.55
N VAL A 151 4.93 9.48 -3.80
CA VAL A 151 5.68 8.65 -2.84
C VAL A 151 6.65 7.70 -3.55
N LEU A 152 6.37 7.31 -4.79
CA LEU A 152 7.17 6.33 -5.54
C LEU A 152 8.23 6.96 -6.45
N VAL A 153 8.13 8.26 -6.73
CA VAL A 153 9.15 8.99 -7.49
C VAL A 153 10.31 9.34 -6.55
N PRO A 154 11.55 8.91 -6.83
CA PRO A 154 12.71 9.30 -6.05
C PRO A 154 12.89 10.84 -6.07
N PRO A 155 13.39 11.46 -4.99
CA PRO A 155 13.76 12.87 -5.01
C PRO A 155 14.75 13.14 -6.16
N GLY A 156 14.35 13.99 -7.12
CA GLY A 156 15.21 14.41 -8.24
C GLY A 156 14.91 13.80 -9.61
N GLN A 157 13.85 13.00 -9.76
CA GLN A 157 13.46 12.37 -11.03
C GLN A 157 12.19 12.97 -11.67
N ILE A 158 11.96 14.27 -11.51
CA ILE A 158 10.96 14.98 -12.32
C ILE A 158 11.64 15.43 -13.61
N GLU A 159 11.63 14.59 -14.64
CA GLU A 159 11.78 15.06 -16.03
C GLU A 159 10.39 15.47 -16.52
N LEU A 160 10.19 16.79 -16.61
CA LEU A 160 9.12 17.39 -17.40
C LEU A 160 9.69 17.62 -18.80
N ASP A 161 9.35 16.74 -19.73
CA ASP A 161 9.38 17.01 -21.18
C ASP A 161 7.95 17.13 -21.70
#